data_AF-A0A2D9LK73-F1
#
_entry.id   AF-A0A2D9LK73-F1
#
_cell.length_a   1.000
_cell.length_b   1.000
_cell.length_c   1.000
_cell.angle_alpha   90.00
_cell.angle_beta   90.00
_cell.angle_gamma   90.00
#
_symmetry.space_group_name_H-M   'P 1'
#
loop_
_entity.id
_entity.type
_entity.pdbx_description
1 polymer ?
#
loop_
_entity_poly.entity_id
_entity_poly.type
_entity_poly.pdbx_seq_one_letter_code
_entity_poly.pdbx_strand_id
1 'polypeptide(L)'
;MTTDTAPASTPQVKEKISQIRELPLALRWVPATVTVLLMMMTLDYLFNWGWLTFVTGLETQFYYAVVALLLPLVFLLWPMRSSQQEQSIPWYDYLLSAVTLIVGGYFVYNAVPILERGWAFAAPDIAIYFSYAYWVLIIEAARRAG
;
A
#
# COMPACT_ATOMS: atom_id res chain seq x y z
N MET A 1 42.42 1.11 -47.25
CA MET A 1 42.01 0.22 -46.14
C MET A 1 41.67 1.13 -44.97
N THR A 2 40.48 1.73 -45.02
CA THR A 2 39.97 2.68 -44.01
C THR A 2 39.02 1.90 -43.12
N THR A 3 39.38 1.78 -41.85
CA THR A 3 38.55 1.15 -40.81
C THR A 3 37.41 2.11 -40.47
N ASP A 4 36.21 1.82 -40.96
CA ASP A 4 34.97 2.40 -40.46
C ASP A 4 34.75 1.91 -39.01
N THR A 5 35.19 2.71 -38.05
CA THR A 5 34.74 2.58 -36.66
C THR A 5 33.34 3.17 -36.56
N ALA A 6 32.33 2.30 -36.57
CA ALA A 6 30.96 2.64 -36.21
C ALA A 6 30.92 3.25 -34.79
N PRO A 7 30.19 4.36 -34.55
CA PRO A 7 30.03 4.88 -33.21
C PRO A 7 29.18 3.93 -32.37
N ALA A 8 29.72 3.55 -31.21
CA ALA A 8 29.06 2.70 -30.22
C ALA A 8 27.65 3.21 -29.89
N SER A 9 26.67 2.36 -30.11
CA SER A 9 25.27 2.56 -29.74
C SER A 9 25.14 2.75 -28.23
N THR A 10 24.96 3.99 -27.78
CA THR A 10 24.50 4.30 -26.42
C THR A 10 23.01 4.68 -26.43
N PRO A 11 22.08 3.71 -26.45
CA PRO A 11 20.71 3.98 -26.00
C PRO A 11 20.25 3.12 -24.81
N GLN A 12 21.08 2.25 -24.22
CA GLN A 12 20.60 1.25 -23.25
C GLN A 12 20.68 1.62 -21.76
N VAL A 13 21.20 2.80 -21.39
CA VAL A 13 21.36 3.17 -19.96
C VAL A 13 20.15 3.95 -19.40
N LYS A 14 19.17 4.34 -20.24
CA LYS A 14 18.11 5.27 -19.83
C LYS A 14 16.77 4.61 -19.43
N GLU A 15 16.62 3.29 -19.49
CA GLU A 15 15.27 2.69 -19.49
C GLU A 15 15.13 1.50 -18.53
N LYS A 16 15.27 1.76 -17.22
CA LYS A 16 14.80 0.83 -16.19
C LYS A 16 14.51 1.54 -14.86
N ILE A 17 13.95 2.75 -14.88
CA ILE A 17 13.68 3.49 -13.63
C ILE A 17 12.23 3.96 -13.50
N SER A 18 11.42 4.00 -14.56
CA SER A 18 9.99 4.23 -14.36
C SER A 18 9.27 2.89 -14.37
N GLN A 19 9.14 2.24 -13.21
CA GLN A 19 8.15 1.18 -12.99
C GLN A 19 6.82 1.72 -12.46
N ILE A 20 6.71 3.06 -12.36
CA ILE A 20 5.54 3.75 -11.84
C ILE A 20 4.60 4.03 -13.02
N ARG A 21 3.31 3.77 -12.82
CA ARG A 21 2.27 4.01 -13.82
C ARG A 21 1.97 5.51 -13.94
N GLU A 22 1.71 5.98 -15.17
CA GLU A 22 1.10 7.29 -15.37
C GLU A 22 -0.35 7.25 -14.87
N LEU A 23 -0.62 7.91 -13.75
CA LEU A 23 -1.93 7.90 -13.09
C LEU A 23 -2.89 8.87 -13.80
N PRO A 24 -4.18 8.52 -13.92
CA PRO A 24 -5.19 9.49 -14.31
C PRO A 24 -5.24 10.63 -13.29
N LEU A 25 -5.54 11.84 -13.76
CA LEU A 25 -5.41 13.09 -12.98
C LEU A 25 -6.13 13.04 -11.61
N ALA A 26 -7.26 12.34 -11.53
CA ALA A 26 -8.02 12.14 -10.30
C ALA A 26 -7.29 11.28 -9.25
N LEU A 27 -6.55 10.25 -9.68
CA LEU A 27 -5.85 9.32 -8.77
C LEU A 27 -4.46 9.80 -8.38
N ARG A 28 -3.90 10.77 -9.11
CA ARG A 28 -2.60 11.36 -8.81
C ARG A 28 -2.53 12.02 -7.43
N TRP A 29 -3.66 12.49 -6.91
CA TRP A 29 -3.75 13.11 -5.59
C TRP A 29 -3.84 12.09 -4.45
N VAL A 30 -4.22 10.84 -4.73
CA VAL A 30 -4.41 9.81 -3.68
C VAL A 30 -3.14 9.57 -2.86
N PRO A 31 -1.95 9.36 -3.45
CA PRO A 31 -0.70 9.22 -2.68
C PRO A 31 -0.38 10.45 -1.82
N ALA A 32 -0.63 11.64 -2.36
CA ALA A 32 -0.41 12.88 -1.63
C ALA A 32 -1.34 12.98 -0.42
N THR A 33 -2.63 12.70 -0.61
CA THR A 33 -3.61 12.68 0.49
C THR A 33 -3.24 11.64 1.55
N VAL A 34 -2.88 10.42 1.16
CA VAL A 34 -2.44 9.38 2.09
C VAL A 34 -1.20 9.83 2.88
N THR A 35 -0.23 10.46 2.23
CA THR A 35 0.98 10.96 2.89
C THR A 35 0.66 12.05 3.92
N VAL A 36 -0.22 12.99 3.57
CA VAL A 36 -0.67 14.05 4.49
C VAL A 36 -1.43 13.47 5.68
N LEU A 37 -2.31 12.48 5.45
CA LEU A 37 -3.03 11.78 6.52
C LEU A 37 -2.06 11.05 7.46
N LEU A 38 -1.11 10.29 6.92
CA LEU A 38 -0.10 9.59 7.70
C LEU A 38 0.76 10.55 8.54
N MET A 39 1.15 11.68 7.95
CA MET A 39 1.88 12.72 8.68
C MET A 39 1.04 13.26 9.84
N MET A 40 -0.23 13.59 9.59
CA MET A 40 -1.14 14.07 10.63
C MET A 40 -1.34 13.05 11.76
N MET A 41 -1.51 11.77 11.42
CA MET A 41 -1.61 10.67 12.39
C MET A 41 -0.33 10.51 13.21
N THR A 42 0.83 10.63 12.57
CA THR A 42 2.13 10.53 13.24
C THR A 42 2.32 11.69 14.22
N LEU A 43 1.91 12.91 13.84
CA LEU A 43 1.94 14.06 14.74
C LEU A 43 0.99 13.86 15.94
N ASP A 44 -0.24 13.40 15.70
CA ASP A 44 -1.20 13.15 16.76
C ASP A 44 -0.71 12.08 17.75
N TYR A 45 -0.10 11.00 17.25
CA TYR A 45 0.51 9.95 18.06
C TYR A 45 1.75 10.44 18.83
N LEU A 46 2.68 11.14 18.17
CA LEU A 46 3.95 11.57 18.76
C LEU A 46 3.76 12.65 19.83
N PHE A 47 2.89 13.62 19.56
CA PHE A 47 2.59 14.70 20.51
C PHE A 47 1.48 14.32 21.49
N ASN A 48 0.88 13.13 21.35
CA ASN A 48 -0.27 12.67 22.12
C ASN A 48 -1.39 13.72 22.18
N TRP A 49 -1.71 14.31 21.03
CA TRP A 49 -2.66 15.41 20.96
C TRP A 49 -4.10 14.94 21.23
N GLY A 50 -4.41 13.70 20.85
CA GLY A 50 -5.68 13.05 21.17
C GLY A 50 -6.85 13.45 20.27
N TRP A 51 -6.59 13.99 19.08
CA TRP A 51 -7.63 14.26 18.08
C TRP A 51 -8.04 13.01 17.29
N LEU A 52 -7.12 12.07 17.08
CA LEU A 52 -7.34 10.86 16.28
C LEU A 52 -7.37 9.59 17.13
N THR A 53 -7.87 9.68 18.38
CA THR A 53 -7.85 8.59 19.37
C THR A 53 -8.40 7.25 18.90
N PHE A 54 -9.27 7.22 17.88
CA PHE A 54 -9.76 5.98 17.28
C PHE A 54 -8.70 5.20 16.47
N VAL A 55 -7.61 5.86 16.09
CA VAL A 55 -6.51 5.31 15.27
C VAL A 55 -5.16 5.42 15.94
N THR A 56 -4.94 6.44 16.75
CA THR A 56 -3.67 6.72 17.44
C THR A 56 -3.76 6.47 18.94
N GLY A 57 -4.92 6.01 19.45
CA GLY A 57 -5.13 5.77 20.87
C GLY A 57 -4.28 4.61 21.42
N LEU A 58 -3.90 3.67 20.56
CA LEU A 58 -2.99 2.57 20.88
C LEU A 58 -1.90 2.46 19.82
N GLU A 59 -0.72 2.02 20.24
CA GLU A 59 0.40 1.72 19.34
C GLU A 59 0.02 0.71 18.25
N THR A 60 -0.73 -0.34 18.60
CA THR A 60 -1.21 -1.34 17.63
C THR A 60 -2.22 -0.77 16.64
N GLN A 61 -3.12 0.12 17.08
CA GLN A 61 -4.05 0.82 16.18
C GLN A 61 -3.28 1.66 15.15
N PHE A 62 -2.28 2.40 15.63
CA PHE A 62 -1.46 3.25 14.79
C PHE A 62 -0.75 2.44 13.71
N TYR A 63 -0.10 1.33 14.09
CA TYR A 63 0.57 0.46 13.14
C TYR A 63 -0.38 -0.17 12.13
N TYR A 64 -1.53 -0.69 12.57
CA TYR A 64 -2.52 -1.22 11.63
C TYR A 64 -3.00 -0.17 10.64
N ALA A 65 -3.17 1.08 11.08
CA ALA A 65 -3.71 2.11 10.22
C ALA A 65 -2.70 2.63 9.21
N VAL A 66 -1.43 2.69 9.59
CA VAL A 66 -0.33 2.96 8.65
C VAL A 66 -0.35 1.94 7.51
N VAL A 67 -0.42 0.65 7.84
CA VAL A 67 -0.46 -0.41 6.82
C VAL A 67 -1.77 -0.37 6.03
N ALA A 68 -2.92 -0.14 6.68
CA ALA A 68 -4.22 -0.04 6.04
C ALA A 68 -4.31 1.11 5.02
N LEU A 69 -3.52 2.17 5.18
CA LEU A 69 -3.45 3.29 4.24
C LEU A 69 -2.40 3.10 3.14
N LEU A 70 -1.24 2.53 3.48
CA LEU A 70 -0.14 2.35 2.52
C LEU A 70 -0.35 1.17 1.58
N LEU A 71 -0.82 0.03 2.10
CA LEU A 71 -0.91 -1.20 1.33
C LEU A 71 -1.88 -1.12 0.13
N PRO A 72 -3.08 -0.50 0.25
CA PRO A 72 -3.97 -0.29 -0.89
C PRO A 72 -3.35 0.53 -2.01
N LEU A 73 -2.41 1.42 -1.67
CA LEU A 73 -1.73 2.30 -2.62
C LEU A 73 -0.83 1.50 -3.55
N VAL A 74 -0.28 0.38 -3.08
CA VAL A 74 0.59 -0.50 -3.89
C VAL A 74 -0.16 -1.00 -5.12
N PHE A 75 -1.42 -1.40 -4.96
CA PHE A 75 -2.25 -1.91 -6.06
C PHE A 75 -2.59 -0.84 -7.10
N LEU A 76 -2.63 0.44 -6.70
CA LEU A 76 -2.93 1.55 -7.60
C LEU A 76 -1.67 2.05 -8.34
N LEU A 77 -0.52 2.04 -7.66
CA LEU A 77 0.73 2.60 -8.17
C LEU A 77 1.55 1.61 -9.01
N TRP A 78 1.56 0.33 -8.64
CA TRP A 78 2.34 -0.70 -9.32
C TRP A 78 1.46 -1.61 -10.18
N PRO A 79 1.67 -1.64 -11.51
CA PRO A 79 0.88 -2.48 -12.41
C PRO A 79 1.19 -3.98 -12.22
N MET A 80 0.18 -4.82 -12.41
CA MET A 80 0.31 -6.30 -12.31
C MET A 80 1.35 -6.90 -13.26
N ARG A 81 1.52 -6.31 -14.44
CA ARG A 81 2.46 -6.73 -15.50
C ARG A 81 3.09 -5.50 -16.13
N SER A 82 4.39 -5.55 -16.42
CA SER A 82 5.12 -4.45 -17.07
C SER A 82 4.50 -4.03 -18.42
N SER A 83 3.90 -4.98 -19.15
CA SER A 83 3.19 -4.71 -20.42
C SER A 83 1.94 -3.83 -20.28
N GLN A 84 1.39 -3.64 -19.08
CA GLN A 84 0.18 -2.84 -18.85
C GLN A 84 0.46 -1.42 -18.33
N GLN A 85 1.73 -1.01 -18.28
CA GLN A 85 2.13 0.26 -17.70
C GLN A 85 1.54 1.47 -18.43
N GLU A 86 1.34 1.39 -19.75
CA GLU A 86 0.75 2.46 -20.57
C GLU A 86 -0.78 2.41 -20.65
N GLN A 87 -1.43 1.39 -20.06
CA GLN A 87 -2.87 1.23 -20.10
C GLN A 87 -3.54 1.89 -18.89
N SER A 88 -4.83 2.24 -19.03
CA SER A 88 -5.65 2.70 -17.90
C SER A 88 -5.74 1.65 -16.79
N ILE A 89 -6.00 2.10 -15.56
CA ILE A 89 -6.06 1.24 -14.36
C ILE A 89 -7.18 0.21 -14.51
N PRO A 90 -6.87 -1.10 -14.51
CA PRO A 90 -7.86 -2.15 -14.57
C PRO A 90 -8.76 -2.14 -13.34
N TRP A 91 -10.02 -2.51 -13.52
CA TRP A 91 -11.02 -2.56 -12.44
C TRP A 91 -10.58 -3.42 -11.25
N TYR A 92 -9.77 -4.47 -11.49
CA TYR A 92 -9.29 -5.34 -10.42
C TYR A 92 -8.31 -4.64 -9.48
N ASP A 93 -7.54 -3.66 -9.93
CA ASP A 93 -6.61 -2.92 -9.07
C ASP A 93 -7.36 -2.05 -8.07
N TYR A 94 -8.47 -1.44 -8.52
CA TYR A 94 -9.40 -0.75 -7.62
C TYR A 94 -10.06 -1.70 -6.63
N LEU A 95 -10.47 -2.89 -7.08
CA LEU A 95 -11.07 -3.89 -6.20
C LEU A 95 -10.07 -4.36 -5.14
N LEU A 96 -8.84 -4.72 -5.53
CA LEU A 96 -7.80 -5.13 -4.58
C LEU A 96 -7.47 -4.01 -3.59
N SER A 97 -7.37 -2.76 -4.06
CA SER A 97 -7.16 -1.59 -3.21
C SER A 97 -8.29 -1.44 -2.18
N ALA A 98 -9.55 -1.50 -2.63
CA ALA A 98 -10.72 -1.39 -1.75
C ALA A 98 -10.81 -2.53 -0.74
N VAL A 99 -10.61 -3.78 -1.18
CA VAL A 99 -10.60 -4.95 -0.29
C VAL A 99 -9.49 -4.82 0.75
N THR A 100 -8.32 -4.35 0.36
CA THR A 100 -7.19 -4.13 1.28
C THR A 100 -7.50 -3.07 2.31
N LEU A 101 -8.15 -1.97 1.92
CA LEU A 101 -8.59 -0.92 2.83
C LEU A 101 -9.61 -1.47 3.85
N ILE A 102 -10.56 -2.28 3.39
CA ILE A 102 -11.58 -2.90 4.25
C ILE A 102 -10.95 -3.88 5.25
N VAL A 103 -10.08 -4.76 4.77
CA VAL A 103 -9.41 -5.76 5.62
C VAL A 103 -8.47 -5.07 6.61
N GLY A 104 -7.67 -4.09 6.18
CA GLY A 104 -6.83 -3.30 7.07
C GLY A 104 -7.65 -2.50 8.10
N GLY A 105 -8.73 -1.85 7.66
CA GLY A 105 -9.64 -1.12 8.53
C GLY A 105 -10.30 -1.99 9.60
N TYR A 106 -10.59 -3.26 9.30
CA TYR A 106 -11.05 -4.23 10.30
C TYR A 106 -10.04 -4.40 11.44
N PHE A 107 -8.74 -4.50 11.15
CA PHE A 107 -7.69 -4.62 12.18
C PHE A 107 -7.50 -3.33 12.97
N VAL A 108 -7.60 -2.16 12.32
CA VAL A 108 -7.58 -0.86 13.02
C VAL A 108 -8.72 -0.78 14.03
N TYR A 109 -9.94 -1.10 13.60
CA TYR A 109 -11.13 -1.07 14.44
C TYR A 109 -11.06 -2.07 15.61
N ASN A 110 -10.52 -3.27 15.36
CA ASN A 110 -10.44 -4.34 16.36
C ASN A 110 -9.10 -4.37 17.13
N ALA A 111 -8.24 -3.37 17.00
CA ALA A 111 -6.94 -3.38 17.67
C ALA A 111 -7.02 -3.45 19.21
N VAL A 112 -8.01 -2.79 19.82
CA VAL A 112 -8.26 -2.89 21.28
C VAL A 112 -8.61 -4.33 21.66
N PRO A 113 -9.66 -4.97 21.10
CA PRO A 113 -9.99 -6.34 21.46
C PRO A 113 -8.93 -7.36 21.07
N ILE A 114 -8.11 -7.11 20.04
CA ILE A 114 -6.96 -7.95 19.69
C ILE A 114 -6.00 -8.08 20.88
N LEU A 115 -5.69 -6.95 21.53
CA LEU A 115 -4.82 -6.90 22.70
C LEU A 115 -5.51 -7.45 23.96
N GLU A 116 -6.69 -6.92 24.28
CA GLU A 116 -7.36 -7.22 25.56
C GLU A 116 -7.87 -8.66 25.65
N ARG A 117 -8.32 -9.24 24.53
CA ARG A 117 -8.88 -10.59 24.51
C ARG A 117 -7.86 -11.66 24.14
N GLY A 118 -6.59 -11.29 24.00
CA GLY A 118 -5.51 -12.22 23.71
C GLY A 118 -5.74 -13.02 22.43
N TRP A 119 -6.13 -12.35 21.34
CA TRP A 119 -6.39 -13.02 20.05
C TRP A 119 -5.16 -13.76 19.49
N ALA A 120 -3.97 -13.44 20.01
CA ALA A 120 -2.75 -14.21 19.78
C ALA A 120 -2.88 -15.70 20.22
N PHE A 121 -3.76 -16.00 21.18
CA PHE A 121 -4.01 -17.35 21.68
C PHE A 121 -5.34 -17.92 21.17
N ALA A 122 -6.40 -17.09 21.11
CA ALA A 122 -7.72 -17.51 20.67
C ALA A 122 -8.47 -16.34 20.00
N ALA A 123 -8.27 -16.18 18.69
CA ALA A 123 -9.01 -15.21 17.90
C ALA A 123 -10.39 -15.75 17.48
N PRO A 124 -11.41 -14.89 17.32
CA PRO A 124 -12.67 -15.25 16.69
C PRO A 124 -12.45 -15.74 15.24
N ASP A 125 -13.28 -16.67 14.78
CA ASP A 125 -13.14 -17.24 13.42
C ASP A 125 -13.10 -16.19 12.31
N ILE A 126 -13.92 -15.13 12.45
CA ILE A 126 -13.93 -14.00 11.50
C ILE A 126 -12.58 -13.30 11.39
N ALA A 127 -11.87 -13.12 12.51
CA ALA A 127 -10.55 -12.49 12.54
C ALA A 127 -9.48 -13.37 11.87
N ILE A 128 -9.64 -14.69 11.97
CA ILE A 128 -8.76 -15.67 11.31
C ILE A 128 -8.91 -15.55 9.79
N TYR A 129 -10.14 -15.53 9.27
CA TYR A 129 -10.37 -15.34 7.83
C TYR A 129 -9.84 -14.01 7.30
N PHE A 130 -10.06 -12.92 8.05
CA PHE A 130 -9.50 -11.61 7.70
C PHE A 130 -7.96 -11.61 7.72
N SER A 131 -7.34 -12.35 8.64
CA SER A 131 -5.87 -12.49 8.72
C SER A 131 -5.31 -13.21 7.49
N TYR A 132 -5.94 -14.32 7.08
CA TYR A 132 -5.54 -15.02 5.85
C TYR A 132 -5.71 -14.13 4.61
N ALA A 133 -6.84 -13.41 4.51
CA ALA A 133 -7.06 -12.47 3.42
C ALA A 133 -5.97 -11.38 3.41
N TYR A 134 -5.65 -10.81 4.57
CA TYR A 134 -4.64 -9.77 4.69
C TYR A 134 -3.25 -10.26 4.28
N TRP A 135 -2.89 -11.47 4.71
CA TRP A 135 -1.64 -12.11 4.35
C TRP A 135 -1.49 -12.31 2.84
N VAL A 136 -2.53 -12.81 2.16
CA VAL A 136 -2.55 -12.95 0.69
C VAL A 136 -2.37 -11.60 0.00
N LEU A 137 -3.07 -10.56 0.48
CA LEU A 137 -2.96 -9.20 -0.07
C LEU A 137 -1.55 -8.63 0.11
N ILE A 138 -0.92 -8.84 1.27
CA ILE A 138 0.46 -8.39 1.53
C ILE A 138 1.43 -9.06 0.57
N ILE A 139 1.33 -10.38 0.38
CA ILE A 139 2.20 -11.12 -0.55
C ILE A 139 2.02 -10.63 -1.98
N GLU A 140 0.77 -10.45 -2.41
CA GLU A 140 0.47 -9.98 -3.76
C GLU A 140 0.95 -8.54 -3.98
N ALA A 141 0.83 -7.66 -2.97
CA ALA A 141 1.38 -6.31 -3.00
C ALA A 141 2.92 -6.34 -3.10
N ALA A 142 3.58 -7.17 -2.28
CA ALA A 142 5.04 -7.32 -2.30
C ALA A 142 5.53 -7.84 -3.66
N ARG A 143 4.81 -8.81 -4.27
CA ARG A 143 5.10 -9.34 -5.62
C ARG A 143 4.96 -8.28 -6.72
N ARG A 144 4.12 -7.26 -6.52
CA ARG A 144 3.95 -6.15 -7.49
C ARG A 144 5.01 -5.07 -7.35
N ALA A 145 5.51 -4.86 -6.13
CA ALA A 145 6.46 -3.79 -5.82
C ALA A 145 7.95 -4.21 -5.93
N GLY A 146 8.25 -5.51 -5.81
CA GLY A 146 9.60 -6.08 -5.95
C GLY A 146 9.85 -6.73 -7.30
#